data_AF-A0AAU7JFG9-F1
#
_entry.id   AF-A0AAU7JFG9-F1
#
_cell.length_a   1.000
_cell.length_b   1.000
_cell.length_c   1.000
_cell.angle_alpha   90.00
_cell.angle_beta   90.00
_cell.angle_gamma   90.00
#
_symmetry.space_group_name_H-M   'P 1'
#
loop_
_entity.id
_entity.type
_entity.pdbx_description
1 polymer ?
#
loop_
_entity_poly.entity_id
_entity_poly.type
_entity_poly.pdbx_seq_one_letter_code
_entity_poly.pdbx_strand_id
1 'polypeptide(L)'
;MVLDKAAAPLCVERRPCPRPGCGEILIAVQACGVRRTDLHIVDGELASPKSPLIPEHEVEGRVAALEVGVAGHMLRKRVGAPLSTPTRVQAPRFLPAILSSDSLTGR
;
A
#
# COMPACT_ATOMS: atom_id res chain seq x y z
N MET A 1 -9.35 -1.50 -0.20
CA MET A 1 -10.62 -1.36 -0.97
C MET A 1 -10.28 -0.84 -2.36
N VAL A 2 -11.13 -0.95 -3.36
CA VAL A 2 -10.84 -0.51 -4.74
C VAL A 2 -11.86 0.54 -5.16
N LEU A 3 -11.38 1.62 -5.77
CA LEU A 3 -12.16 2.67 -6.40
C LEU A 3 -12.03 2.52 -7.92
N ASP A 4 -13.06 2.01 -8.57
CA ASP A 4 -13.08 1.79 -10.02
C ASP A 4 -13.24 3.10 -10.81
N LYS A 5 -13.98 4.06 -10.24
CA LYS A 5 -14.21 5.39 -10.79
C LYS A 5 -14.40 6.39 -9.65
N ALA A 6 -13.96 7.63 -9.85
CA ALA A 6 -14.27 8.74 -8.97
C ALA A 6 -15.79 8.86 -8.72
N ALA A 7 -16.17 9.28 -7.50
CA ALA A 7 -17.55 9.38 -7.02
C ALA A 7 -18.35 8.05 -7.02
N ALA A 8 -17.66 6.91 -7.09
CA ALA A 8 -18.26 5.59 -6.90
C ALA A 8 -17.96 5.04 -5.48
N PRO A 9 -18.82 4.17 -4.92
CA PRO A 9 -18.52 3.48 -3.67
C PRO A 9 -17.23 2.67 -3.75
N LEU A 10 -16.51 2.60 -2.63
CA LEU A 10 -15.37 1.72 -2.48
C LEU A 10 -15.80 0.25 -2.42
N CYS A 11 -15.20 -0.57 -3.27
CA CYS A 11 -15.50 -2.00 -3.38
C CYS A 11 -14.45 -2.86 -2.67
N VAL A 12 -14.89 -3.95 -2.05
CA VAL A 12 -13.99 -4.98 -1.50
C VAL A 12 -13.75 -6.03 -2.58
N GLU A 13 -12.51 -6.14 -3.08
CA GLU A 13 -12.14 -7.05 -4.18
C GLU A 13 -10.98 -7.98 -3.78
N ARG A 14 -11.09 -9.30 -3.97
CA ARG A 14 -9.94 -10.19 -3.79
C ARG A 14 -9.03 -10.11 -5.02
N ARG A 15 -7.72 -9.94 -4.81
CA ARG A 15 -6.71 -9.99 -5.89
C ARG A 15 -5.56 -10.92 -5.50
N PRO A 16 -4.76 -11.39 -6.48
CA PRO A 16 -3.56 -12.16 -6.20
C PRO A 16 -2.59 -11.39 -5.28
N CYS A 17 -1.88 -12.12 -4.42
CA CYS A 17 -0.79 -11.53 -3.64
C CYS A 17 0.37 -11.16 -4.59
N PRO A 18 0.85 -9.91 -4.60
CA PRO A 18 1.95 -9.53 -5.47
C PRO A 18 3.27 -10.14 -5.00
N ARG A 19 4.21 -10.26 -5.93
CA ARG A 19 5.60 -10.57 -5.63
C ARG A 19 6.39 -9.25 -5.61
N PRO A 20 7.25 -9.01 -4.61
CA PRO A 20 8.12 -7.85 -4.62
C PRO A 20 9.05 -7.92 -5.85
N GLY A 21 9.43 -6.77 -6.40
CA GLY A 21 10.49 -6.61 -7.40
C GLY A 21 11.81 -6.17 -6.77
N CYS A 22 12.85 -5.99 -7.59
CA CYS A 22 14.19 -5.67 -7.12
C CYS A 22 14.17 -4.39 -6.25
N GLY A 23 14.73 -4.47 -5.03
CA GLY A 23 14.71 -3.37 -4.07
C GLY A 23 13.36 -3.16 -3.38
N GLU A 24 12.38 -4.01 -3.63
CA GLU A 24 11.06 -3.91 -3.01
C GLU A 24 10.85 -4.93 -1.89
N ILE A 25 9.93 -4.60 -0.99
CA ILE A 25 9.51 -5.43 0.11
C ILE A 25 8.00 -5.62 0.07
N LEU A 26 7.52 -6.78 0.50
CA LEU A 26 6.11 -7.07 0.69
C LEU A 26 5.76 -6.92 2.16
N ILE A 27 4.72 -6.17 2.48
CA ILE A 27 4.29 -5.90 3.86
C ILE A 27 2.90 -6.45 4.08
N ALA A 28 2.73 -7.34 5.06
CA ALA A 28 1.43 -7.65 5.61
C ALA A 28 0.94 -6.46 6.46
N VAL A 29 0.11 -5.61 5.86
CA VAL A 29 -0.48 -4.42 6.47
C VAL A 29 -1.44 -4.84 7.59
N GLN A 30 -1.25 -4.19 8.73
CA GLN A 30 -2.05 -4.39 9.94
C GLN A 30 -3.02 -3.23 10.16
N ALA A 31 -2.63 -2.03 9.76
CA ALA A 31 -3.45 -0.83 9.82
C ALA A 31 -3.10 0.11 8.66
N CYS A 32 -4.07 0.89 8.23
CA CYS A 32 -3.86 2.00 7.31
C CYS A 32 -4.59 3.25 7.78
N GLY A 33 -3.93 4.40 7.67
CA GLY A 33 -4.54 5.71 7.87
C GLY A 33 -5.46 6.08 6.70
N VAL A 34 -6.56 6.76 7.02
CA VAL A 34 -7.43 7.44 6.05
C VAL A 34 -7.20 8.93 6.22
N ARG A 35 -6.91 9.63 5.12
CA ARG A 35 -6.69 11.08 5.13
C ARG A 35 -7.76 11.82 4.37
N ARG A 36 -7.76 13.13 4.59
CA ARG A 36 -8.63 14.07 3.86
C ARG A 36 -8.43 13.97 2.34
N THR A 37 -7.21 13.75 1.88
CA THR A 37 -6.91 13.57 0.44
C THR A 37 -7.51 12.28 -0.13
N ASP A 38 -7.60 11.20 0.65
CA ASP A 38 -8.25 9.97 0.20
C ASP A 38 -9.77 10.21 0.00
N LEU A 39 -10.38 11.05 0.84
CA LEU A 39 -11.77 11.48 0.66
C LEU A 39 -11.95 12.33 -0.60
N HIS A 40 -11.08 13.30 -0.85
CA HIS A 40 -11.11 14.11 -2.08
C HIS A 40 -11.01 13.25 -3.35
N ILE A 41 -10.26 12.13 -3.31
CA ILE A 41 -10.19 11.17 -4.41
C ILE A 41 -11.52 10.42 -4.58
N VAL A 42 -12.07 9.91 -3.48
CA VAL A 42 -13.35 9.17 -3.48
C VAL A 42 -14.50 10.06 -3.94
N ASP A 43 -14.55 11.31 -3.48
CA ASP A 43 -15.58 12.29 -3.82
C ASP A 43 -15.42 12.86 -5.24
N GLY A 44 -14.31 12.55 -5.92
CA GLY A 44 -14.03 13.00 -7.29
C GLY A 44 -13.65 14.47 -7.41
N GLU A 45 -13.17 15.07 -6.32
CA GLU A 45 -12.76 16.48 -6.25
C GLU A 45 -11.35 16.71 -6.81
N LEU A 46 -10.58 15.64 -7.06
CA LEU A 46 -9.29 15.71 -7.74
C LEU A 46 -9.43 15.39 -9.24
N ALA A 47 -8.77 16.18 -10.08
CA ALA A 47 -8.78 15.98 -11.52
C ALA A 47 -8.06 14.66 -11.89
N SER A 48 -8.82 13.71 -12.44
CA SER A 48 -8.34 12.50 -13.14
C SER A 48 -7.39 11.59 -12.34
N PRO A 49 -7.77 11.07 -11.16
CA PRO A 49 -7.01 10.01 -10.54
C PRO A 49 -7.04 8.75 -11.44
N LYS A 50 -5.88 8.13 -11.69
CA LYS A 50 -5.79 6.90 -12.50
C LYS A 50 -6.62 5.81 -11.82
N SER A 51 -7.64 5.29 -12.48
CA SER A 51 -8.48 4.21 -11.96
C SER A 51 -8.28 2.89 -12.74
N PRO A 52 -8.51 1.71 -12.13
CA PRO A 52 -8.89 1.51 -10.72
C PRO A 52 -7.73 1.81 -9.77
N LEU A 53 -8.03 2.41 -8.61
CA LEU A 53 -7.03 2.72 -7.57
C LEU A 53 -7.44 2.17 -6.21
N ILE A 54 -6.45 1.93 -5.37
CA ILE A 54 -6.64 1.65 -3.95
C ILE A 54 -6.29 2.95 -3.24
N PRO A 55 -7.27 3.69 -2.69
CA PRO A 55 -6.98 4.82 -1.82
C PRO A 55 -6.33 4.25 -0.57
N GLU A 56 -5.42 5.00 0.07
CA GLU A 56 -4.57 4.64 1.22
C GLU A 56 -3.06 4.75 0.91
N HIS A 57 -2.37 5.70 1.56
CA HIS A 57 -0.93 5.94 1.39
C HIS A 57 -0.11 5.85 2.69
N GLU A 58 -0.75 5.52 3.81
CA GLU A 58 -0.13 5.51 5.14
C GLU A 58 -0.35 4.17 5.83
N VAL A 59 0.51 3.22 5.53
CA VAL A 59 0.38 1.84 6.00
C VAL A 59 1.35 1.53 7.12
N GLU A 60 0.89 0.75 8.09
CA GLU A 60 1.72 0.09 9.10
C GLU A 60 1.52 -1.43 9.02
N GLY A 61 2.62 -2.18 9.08
CA GLY A 61 2.55 -3.63 9.03
C GLY A 61 3.86 -4.33 9.35
N ARG A 62 3.98 -5.58 8.89
CA ARG A 62 5.21 -6.36 9.00
C ARG A 62 5.70 -6.82 7.65
N VAL A 63 7.01 -6.85 7.46
CA VAL A 63 7.64 -7.42 6.28
C VAL A 63 7.31 -8.91 6.16
N ALA A 64 6.56 -9.28 5.13
CA ALA A 64 6.10 -10.62 4.83
C ALA A 64 7.00 -11.33 3.80
N ALA A 65 7.54 -10.59 2.84
CA ALA A 65 8.50 -11.09 1.86
C ALA A 65 9.43 -9.95 1.40
N LEU A 66 10.54 -10.33 0.79
CA LEU A 66 11.61 -9.45 0.31
C LEU A 66 12.15 -10.09 -0.97
N GLU A 67 12.63 -9.29 -1.93
CA GLU A 67 13.42 -9.85 -3.02
C GLU A 67 14.81 -10.32 -2.55
N VAL A 68 15.41 -11.22 -3.33
CA VAL A 68 16.78 -11.68 -3.13
C VAL A 68 17.73 -10.49 -3.28
N GLY A 69 18.51 -10.20 -2.24
CA GLY A 69 19.44 -9.06 -2.22
C GLY A 69 18.96 -7.88 -1.36
N VAL A 70 17.70 -7.85 -0.94
CA VAL A 70 17.27 -6.96 0.14
C VAL A 70 17.73 -7.55 1.48
N ALA A 71 18.16 -6.69 2.40
CA ALA A 71 18.77 -7.11 3.65
C ALA A 71 17.83 -8.01 4.47
N GLY A 72 18.18 -9.30 4.59
CA GLY A 72 17.30 -10.33 5.17
C GLY A 72 16.89 -10.09 6.62
N HIS A 73 17.60 -9.22 7.35
CA HIS A 73 17.25 -8.81 8.71
C HIS A 73 15.92 -8.02 8.80
N MET A 74 15.41 -7.55 7.67
CA MET A 74 14.14 -6.85 7.57
C MET A 74 12.93 -7.78 7.67
N LEU A 75 13.09 -9.07 7.41
CA LEU A 75 11.98 -10.02 7.43
C LEU A 75 11.32 -10.03 8.82
N ARG A 76 9.98 -10.00 8.87
CA ARG A 76 9.14 -9.92 10.08
C ARG A 76 9.23 -8.63 10.88
N LYS A 77 10.11 -7.67 10.53
CA LYS A 77 10.20 -6.38 11.21
C LYS A 77 8.92 -5.58 11.00
N ARG A 78 8.59 -4.76 12.01
CA ARG A 78 7.50 -3.79 11.93
C ARG A 78 8.00 -2.59 11.12
N VAL A 79 7.19 -2.12 10.19
CA VAL A 79 7.52 -1.02 9.30
C VAL A 79 6.30 -0.13 9.10
N GLY A 80 6.55 1.17 9.00
CA GLY A 80 5.57 2.19 8.63
C GLY A 80 6.05 2.96 7.40
N ALA A 81 5.11 3.26 6.51
CA ALA A 81 5.36 4.02 5.29
C ALA A 81 4.63 5.37 5.33
N PRO A 82 5.34 6.50 5.31
CA PRO A 82 4.72 7.81 5.11
C PRO A 82 4.33 8.01 3.65
N LEU A 83 3.43 8.97 3.40
CA LEU A 83 2.92 9.37 2.07
C LEU A 83 3.99 9.48 0.97
N SER A 84 5.18 9.98 1.30
CA SER A 84 6.26 10.18 0.33
C SER A 84 6.80 8.88 -0.24
N THR A 85 6.42 7.73 0.33
CA THR A 85 6.87 6.43 -0.12
C THR A 85 6.05 5.98 -1.31
N PRO A 86 6.66 5.75 -2.48
CA PRO A 86 5.95 5.10 -3.58
C PRO A 86 5.48 3.72 -3.13
N THR A 87 4.17 3.60 -2.90
CA THR A 87 3.53 2.40 -2.36
C THR A 87 2.61 1.83 -3.41
N ARG A 88 2.77 0.54 -3.73
CA ARG A 88 1.80 -0.20 -4.53
C ARG A 88 1.03 -1.13 -3.62
N VAL A 89 -0.15 -0.69 -3.18
CA VAL A 89 -1.07 -1.50 -2.38
C VAL A 89 -1.86 -2.44 -3.29
N GLN A 90 -2.09 -3.70 -2.87
CA GLN A 90 -2.97 -4.64 -3.59
C GLN A 90 -3.93 -5.39 -2.63
N ALA A 91 -5.24 -5.14 -2.77
CA ALA A 91 -6.43 -5.91 -2.29
C ALA A 91 -6.81 -6.01 -0.79
N PRO A 92 -8.09 -5.85 -0.38
CA PRO A 92 -8.52 -5.75 1.01
C PRO A 92 -8.82 -7.12 1.64
N ARG A 93 -7.87 -7.62 2.44
CA ARG A 93 -8.02 -8.19 3.79
C ARG A 93 -6.66 -8.75 4.16
N PHE A 94 -6.00 -8.18 5.18
CA PHE A 94 -4.56 -8.39 5.45
C PHE A 94 -3.69 -7.98 4.25
N LEU A 95 -3.81 -6.72 3.84
CA LEU A 95 -3.25 -6.17 2.60
C LEU A 95 -1.73 -6.39 2.51
N PRO A 96 -1.21 -7.13 1.53
CA PRO A 96 0.17 -7.00 1.12
C PRO A 96 0.40 -5.62 0.45
N ALA A 97 1.33 -4.81 0.95
CA ALA A 97 1.80 -3.61 0.26
C ALA A 97 3.22 -3.81 -0.24
N ILE A 98 3.53 -3.29 -1.43
CA ILE A 98 4.90 -3.24 -1.94
C ILE A 98 5.48 -1.85 -1.68
N LEU A 99 6.65 -1.81 -1.04
CA LEU A 99 7.43 -0.60 -0.80
C LEU A 99 8.86 -0.77 -1.28
N SER A 100 9.48 0.33 -1.69
CA SER A 100 10.94 0.40 -1.82
C SER A 100 11.61 0.26 -0.45
N SER A 101 12.69 -0.51 -0.37
CA SER A 101 13.47 -0.72 0.87
C SER A 101 13.98 0.58 1.48
N ASP A 102 14.23 1.59 0.66
CA ASP A 102 14.97 2.80 1.06
C ASP A 102 14.09 3.84 1.76
N SER A 103 12.77 3.62 1.75
CA SER A 103 11.77 4.58 2.26
C SER A 103 11.18 4.18 3.62
N LEU A 104 11.75 3.15 4.26
CA LEU A 104 11.19 2.57 5.47
C LEU A 104 11.67 3.30 6.71
N THR A 105 10.73 3.65 7.57
CA THR A 105 11.05 4.11 8.93
C THR A 105 10.96 2.92 9.89
N GLY A 106 12.08 2.56 10.51
CA GLY A 106 12.16 1.48 11.50
C GLY A 106 12.14 2.05 12.93
N ARG A 107 11.37 1.41 13.81
CA ARG A 107 11.56 1.46 15.27
C ARG A 107 11.97 0.07 15.77
#